data_AF-A0A484Y7K9-F1
#
_entry.id   AF-A0A484Y7K9-F1
#
_cell.length_a   1.000
_cell.length_b   1.000
_cell.length_c   1.000
_cell.angle_alpha   90.00
_cell.angle_beta   90.00
_cell.angle_gamma   90.00
#
_symmetry.space_group_name_H-M   'P 1'
#
loop_
_entity.id
_entity.type
_entity.pdbx_description
1 polymer ?
#
loop_
_entity_poly.entity_id
_entity_poly.type
_entity_poly.pdbx_seq_one_letter_code
_entity_poly.pdbx_strand_id
1 'polypeptide(L)'
;MASSATAARSYKTLLLREKLHSTGFGSGVAVPHGKSPVVKQPFVLFARNASGVDWKASDGEAVTCWICLGVPQQGEDGQVKMIGTLCRKIIHPAFISQLKQGDRHQILALLNQTLSE
;
A
#
# COMPACT_ATOMS: atom_id res chain seq x y z
N MET A 1 13.09 -16.46 -0.28
CA MET A 1 13.96 -15.26 -0.34
C MET A 1 13.88 -14.69 -1.75
N ALA A 2 13.27 -13.52 -1.96
CA ALA A 2 13.31 -12.87 -3.27
C ALA A 2 14.76 -12.40 -3.53
N SER A 3 15.28 -12.65 -4.73
CA SER A 3 16.62 -12.18 -5.11
C SER A 3 16.71 -10.64 -5.07
N SER A 4 17.90 -10.07 -4.84
CA SER A 4 18.10 -8.61 -4.83
C SER A 4 17.62 -7.94 -6.13
N ALA A 5 17.73 -8.64 -7.27
CA ALA A 5 17.24 -8.18 -8.57
C ALA A 5 15.70 -8.11 -8.65
N THR A 6 14.98 -9.00 -7.96
CA THR A 6 13.52 -8.97 -7.86
C THR A 6 13.06 -7.76 -7.07
N ALA A 7 13.65 -7.51 -5.91
CA ALA A 7 13.34 -6.34 -5.08
C ALA A 7 13.63 -5.03 -5.85
N ALA A 8 14.76 -4.94 -6.54
CA ALA A 8 15.14 -3.76 -7.31
C ALA A 8 14.17 -3.44 -8.46
N ARG A 9 13.64 -4.46 -9.16
CA ARG A 9 12.66 -4.25 -10.24
C ARG A 9 11.30 -3.79 -9.72
N SER A 10 10.78 -4.40 -8.66
CA SER A 10 9.53 -3.94 -8.03
C SER A 10 9.67 -2.52 -7.47
N TYR A 11 10.81 -2.20 -6.87
CA TYR A 11 11.11 -0.84 -6.40
C TYR A 11 11.05 0.19 -7.53
N LYS A 12 11.68 -0.11 -8.68
CA LYS A 12 11.62 0.77 -9.85
C LYS A 12 10.19 1.00 -10.35
N THR A 13 9.35 -0.03 -10.35
CA THR A 13 7.91 0.10 -10.68
C THR A 13 7.22 1.10 -9.75
N LEU A 14 7.39 0.96 -8.44
CA LEU A 14 6.77 1.84 -7.45
C LEU A 14 7.25 3.29 -7.62
N LEU A 15 8.54 3.50 -7.83
CA LEU A 15 9.10 4.84 -8.06
C LEU A 15 8.54 5.49 -9.34
N LEU A 16 8.39 4.73 -10.43
CA LEU A 16 7.80 5.26 -11.66
C LEU A 16 6.34 5.66 -11.44
N ARG A 17 5.58 4.90 -10.65
CA ARG A 17 4.21 5.26 -10.29
C ARG A 17 4.16 6.52 -9.44
N GLU A 18 5.02 6.62 -8.43
CA GLU A 18 5.10 7.77 -7.51
C GLU A 18 5.43 9.08 -8.24
N LYS A 19 6.27 9.02 -9.29
CA LYS A 19 6.63 10.17 -10.12
C LYS A 19 5.46 10.77 -10.91
N LEU A 20 4.43 9.99 -11.23
CA LEU A 20 3.25 10.50 -11.95
C LEU A 20 2.40 11.40 -11.04
N HIS A 21 2.20 10.93 -9.81
CA HIS A 21 1.53 11.66 -8.73
C HIS A 21 1.83 10.94 -7.42
N SER A 22 1.92 11.71 -6.34
CA SER A 22 2.06 11.17 -4.99
C SER A 22 1.01 10.09 -4.73
N THR A 23 1.43 8.99 -4.11
CA THR A 23 0.52 7.97 -3.57
C THR A 23 0.19 8.21 -2.10
N GLY A 24 0.64 9.32 -1.54
CA GLY A 24 0.25 9.81 -0.22
C GLY A 24 -1.22 10.24 -0.25
N PHE A 25 -2.08 9.41 0.33
CA PHE A 25 -3.52 9.63 0.32
C PHE A 25 -3.92 10.73 1.31
N GLY A 26 -3.31 10.73 2.49
CA GLY A 26 -3.61 11.65 3.60
C GLY A 26 -3.83 10.89 4.91
N SER A 27 -4.04 11.62 6.01
CA SER A 27 -4.23 11.10 7.37
C SER A 27 -3.08 10.19 7.83
N GLY A 28 -1.87 10.45 7.35
CA GLY A 28 -0.68 9.65 7.59
C GLY A 28 -0.62 8.31 6.85
N VAL A 29 -1.39 8.13 5.77
CA VAL A 29 -1.42 6.90 4.95
C VAL A 29 -0.99 7.16 3.50
N ALA A 30 -0.13 6.27 2.98
CA ALA A 30 0.17 6.17 1.54
C ALA A 30 -0.20 4.78 1.01
N VAL A 31 -0.52 4.72 -0.29
CA VAL A 31 -0.88 3.47 -0.99
C VAL A 31 0.03 3.26 -2.21
N PRO A 32 1.33 2.99 -2.03
CA PRO A 32 2.23 2.70 -3.16
C PRO A 32 1.74 1.45 -3.91
N HIS A 33 1.69 1.50 -5.24
CA HIS A 33 1.19 0.39 -6.03
C HIS A 33 1.82 0.33 -7.42
N GLY A 34 1.79 -0.84 -8.05
CA GLY A 34 2.16 -0.93 -9.46
C GLY A 34 2.25 -2.36 -9.99
N LYS A 35 2.06 -2.47 -11.30
CA LYS A 35 2.21 -3.73 -12.05
C LYS A 35 3.69 -4.00 -12.32
N SER A 36 4.14 -5.22 -12.03
CA SER A 36 5.55 -5.59 -12.21
C SER A 36 5.69 -7.03 -12.72
N PRO A 37 6.58 -7.29 -13.70
CA PRO A 37 6.76 -8.63 -14.27
C PRO A 37 7.46 -9.61 -13.31
N VAL A 38 8.05 -9.10 -12.22
CA VAL A 38 8.68 -9.94 -11.19
C VAL A 38 7.73 -10.36 -10.07
N VAL A 39 6.52 -9.80 -10.05
CA VAL A 39 5.47 -10.20 -9.11
C VAL A 39 4.70 -11.36 -9.71
N LYS A 40 4.77 -12.52 -9.06
CA LYS A 40 4.12 -13.77 -9.53
C LYS A 40 2.68 -13.92 -9.04
N GLN A 41 2.39 -13.39 -7.86
CA GLN A 41 1.08 -13.41 -7.24
C GLN A 41 0.80 -12.03 -6.63
N PRO A 42 -0.45 -11.53 -6.69
CA PRO A 42 -0.81 -10.30 -6.01
C PRO A 42 -0.49 -10.38 -4.52
N PHE A 43 -0.02 -9.27 -3.95
CA PHE A 43 0.23 -9.19 -2.51
C PHE A 43 -0.08 -7.80 -1.98
N VAL A 44 -0.35 -7.76 -0.68
CA VAL A 44 -0.40 -6.53 0.12
C VAL A 44 0.76 -6.57 1.11
N LEU A 45 1.49 -5.46 1.20
CA LEU A 45 2.50 -5.24 2.21
C LEU A 45 2.06 -4.07 3.08
N PHE A 46 2.11 -4.27 4.38
CA PHE A 46 1.91 -3.20 5.35
C PHE A 46 3.23 -2.82 6.01
N ALA A 47 3.48 -1.51 6.12
CA ALA A 47 4.58 -0.96 6.90
C ALA A 47 4.10 0.20 7.76
N ARG A 48 4.74 0.38 8.92
CA ARG A 48 4.48 1.48 9.84
C ARG A 48 5.80 2.03 10.40
N ASN A 49 5.92 3.35 10.45
CA ASN A 49 7.05 4.07 11.04
C ASN A 49 6.53 5.22 11.91
N ALA A 50 6.97 5.27 13.18
CA ALA A 50 6.54 6.29 14.13
C ALA A 50 7.03 7.69 13.79
N SER A 51 8.21 7.82 13.16
CA SER A 51 8.82 9.13 12.88
C SER A 51 8.17 9.88 11.71
N GLY A 52 7.30 9.22 10.94
CA GLY A 52 6.74 9.78 9.71
C GLY A 52 7.76 9.99 8.60
N VAL A 53 7.29 10.14 7.37
CA VAL A 53 8.09 10.48 6.19
C VAL A 53 7.32 11.50 5.37
N ASP A 54 8.00 12.56 4.90
CA ASP A 54 7.42 13.44 3.89
C ASP A 54 7.21 12.66 2.59
N TRP A 55 5.96 12.36 2.31
CA TRP A 55 5.51 11.63 1.13
C TRP A 55 4.75 12.55 0.16
N LYS A 56 4.72 13.87 0.40
CA LYS A 56 3.87 14.81 -0.35
C LYS A 56 2.41 14.34 -0.39
N ALA A 57 1.86 13.98 0.76
CA ALA A 57 0.47 13.54 0.85
C ALA A 57 -0.51 14.65 0.46
N SER A 58 -1.72 14.29 0.06
CA SER A 58 -2.71 15.25 -0.47
C SER A 58 -3.13 16.33 0.53
N ASP A 59 -3.02 16.04 1.82
CA ASP A 59 -3.30 16.95 2.95
C ASP A 59 -2.04 17.61 3.53
N GLY A 60 -0.85 17.31 2.98
CA GLY A 60 0.44 17.81 3.45
C GLY A 60 0.95 17.14 4.74
N GLU A 61 0.26 16.16 5.29
CA GLU A 61 0.71 15.46 6.50
C GLU A 61 1.82 14.45 6.20
N ALA A 62 2.70 14.22 7.18
CA ALA A 62 3.70 13.16 7.11
C ALA A 62 3.03 11.77 7.13
N VAL A 63 3.52 10.86 6.30
CA VAL A 63 3.01 9.49 6.22
C VAL A 63 3.69 8.61 7.26
N THR A 64 2.89 7.90 8.05
CA THR A 64 3.36 6.94 9.07
C THR A 64 3.02 5.49 8.72
N CYS A 65 2.07 5.27 7.81
CA CYS A 65 1.58 3.94 7.42
C CYS A 65 1.57 3.79 5.89
N TRP A 66 2.01 2.63 5.40
CA TRP A 66 1.99 2.28 3.98
C TRP A 66 1.24 0.99 3.76
N ILE A 67 0.30 1.00 2.82
CA ILE A 67 -0.35 -0.20 2.30
C ILE A 67 0.09 -0.35 0.84
N CYS A 68 1.15 -1.14 0.62
CA CYS A 68 1.71 -1.34 -0.70
C CYS A 68 1.04 -2.51 -1.43
N LEU A 69 0.68 -2.31 -2.69
CA LEU A 69 0.04 -3.32 -3.54
C LEU A 69 0.98 -3.73 -4.68
N GLY A 70 1.48 -4.96 -4.61
CA GLY A 70 2.26 -5.56 -5.68
C GLY A 70 1.40 -6.45 -6.55
N VAL A 71 1.43 -6.24 -7.86
CA VAL A 71 0.53 -6.92 -8.79
C VAL A 71 1.31 -7.41 -10.02
N PRO A 72 1.00 -8.61 -10.55
CA PRO A 72 1.64 -9.12 -11.76
C PRO A 72 1.44 -8.18 -12.96
N GLN A 73 2.40 -8.19 -13.90
CA GLN A 73 2.33 -7.38 -15.12
C GLN A 73 1.11 -7.72 -16.00
N GLN A 74 0.75 -9.00 -16.03
CA GLN A 74 -0.34 -9.57 -16.81
C GLN A 74 -1.28 -10.32 -15.87
N GLY A 75 -2.59 -10.21 -16.08
CA GLY A 75 -3.62 -10.81 -15.22
C GLY A 75 -4.88 -9.94 -15.12
N GLU A 76 -5.96 -10.51 -14.58
CA GLU A 76 -7.29 -9.90 -14.50
C GLU A 76 -7.36 -8.57 -13.72
N ASP A 77 -8.38 -7.78 -14.03
CA ASP A 77 -8.70 -6.45 -13.47
C ASP A 77 -8.99 -6.41 -11.95
N GLY A 78 -8.88 -7.54 -11.24
CA GLY A 78 -9.05 -7.63 -9.79
C GLY A 78 -8.15 -6.68 -8.98
N GLN A 79 -7.05 -6.20 -9.58
CA GLN A 79 -6.20 -5.13 -9.03
C GLN A 79 -6.96 -3.84 -8.71
N VAL A 80 -7.73 -3.34 -9.68
CA VAL A 80 -8.41 -2.04 -9.54
C VAL A 80 -9.46 -2.14 -8.44
N LYS A 81 -10.11 -3.30 -8.32
CA LYS A 81 -11.05 -3.60 -7.25
C LYS A 81 -10.36 -3.56 -5.87
N MET A 82 -9.22 -4.22 -5.69
CA MET A 82 -8.47 -4.21 -4.42
C MET A 82 -8.02 -2.79 -4.01
N ILE A 83 -7.45 -2.03 -4.95
CA ILE A 83 -7.05 -0.63 -4.70
C ILE A 83 -8.28 0.18 -4.29
N GLY A 84 -9.38 0.07 -5.04
CA GLY A 84 -10.61 0.79 -4.74
C GLY A 84 -11.18 0.43 -3.36
N THR A 85 -11.17 -0.84 -2.97
CA THR A 85 -11.61 -1.30 -1.65
C THR A 85 -10.76 -0.70 -0.54
N LEU A 86 -9.44 -0.72 -0.66
CA LEU A 86 -8.55 -0.12 0.34
C LEU A 86 -8.72 1.39 0.42
N CYS A 87 -8.76 2.11 -0.71
CA CYS A 87 -9.00 3.55 -0.74
C CYS A 87 -10.32 3.93 -0.06
N ARG A 88 -11.40 3.15 -0.27
CA ARG A 88 -12.68 3.38 0.43
C ARG A 88 -12.59 3.15 1.93
N LYS A 89 -11.74 2.24 2.42
CA LYS A 89 -11.58 2.05 3.87
C LYS A 89 -10.71 3.13 4.51
N ILE A 90 -9.70 3.64 3.79
CA ILE A 90 -8.76 4.64 4.30
C ILE A 90 -9.44 5.99 4.62
N ILE A 91 -10.62 6.28 4.08
CA ILE A 91 -11.38 7.49 4.49
C ILE A 91 -12.00 7.38 5.89
N HIS A 92 -12.05 6.18 6.48
CA HIS A 92 -12.68 5.96 7.78
C HIS A 92 -11.65 6.12 8.93
N PRO A 93 -11.86 7.06 9.87
CA PRO A 93 -10.92 7.30 10.97
C PRO A 93 -10.65 6.06 11.83
N ALA A 94 -11.66 5.21 12.05
CA ALA A 94 -11.51 3.97 12.81
C ALA A 94 -10.53 2.98 12.14
N PHE A 95 -10.57 2.89 10.80
CA PHE A 95 -9.65 2.05 10.03
C PHE A 95 -8.21 2.57 10.16
N ILE A 96 -8.01 3.88 9.97
CA ILE A 96 -6.69 4.51 10.12
C ILE A 96 -6.14 4.34 11.55
N SER A 97 -6.99 4.50 12.57
CA SER A 97 -6.59 4.32 13.97
C SER A 97 -6.05 2.91 14.23
N GLN A 98 -6.75 1.89 13.72
CA GLN A 98 -6.28 0.51 13.83
C GLN A 98 -4.96 0.28 13.08
N LEU A 99 -4.75 0.87 11.90
CA LEU A 99 -3.46 0.80 11.22
C LEU A 99 -2.34 1.44 12.03
N LYS A 100 -2.61 2.56 12.70
CA LYS A 100 -1.60 3.32 13.48
C LYS A 100 -1.26 2.64 14.82
N GLN A 101 -2.21 1.95 15.45
CA GLN A 101 -2.06 1.45 16.83
C GLN A 101 -2.00 -0.08 16.92
N GLY A 102 -2.61 -0.79 15.97
CA GLY A 102 -2.75 -2.24 16.04
C GLY A 102 -1.42 -2.99 16.04
N ASP A 103 -1.39 -4.14 16.68
CA ASP A 103 -0.28 -5.08 16.57
C ASP A 103 -0.30 -5.83 15.22
N ARG A 104 0.71 -6.69 15.01
CA ARG A 104 0.83 -7.49 13.78
C ARG A 104 -0.40 -8.35 13.50
N HIS A 105 -0.99 -8.98 14.52
CA HIS A 105 -2.13 -9.87 14.35
C HIS A 105 -3.39 -9.08 14.01
N GLN A 106 -3.63 -7.97 14.70
CA GLN A 106 -4.76 -7.08 14.47
C GLN A 106 -4.72 -6.48 13.07
N ILE A 107 -3.56 -6.02 12.61
CA ILE A 107 -3.40 -5.46 11.26
C ILE A 107 -3.63 -6.53 10.18
N LEU A 108 -3.08 -7.73 10.36
CA LEU A 108 -3.29 -8.83 9.42
C LEU A 108 -4.78 -9.20 9.32
N ALA A 109 -5.46 -9.29 10.46
CA ALA A 109 -6.90 -9.56 10.50
C ALA A 109 -7.70 -8.46 9.79
N LEU A 110 -7.40 -7.18 10.07
CA LEU A 110 -8.04 -6.02 9.47
C LEU A 110 -7.92 -6.01 7.93
N LEU A 111 -6.71 -6.25 7.43
CA LEU A 111 -6.45 -6.26 5.98
C LEU A 111 -7.10 -7.47 5.29
N ASN A 112 -7.04 -8.65 5.90
CA ASN A 112 -7.69 -9.84 5.36
C ASN A 112 -9.21 -9.68 5.29
N GLN A 113 -9.83 -9.16 6.35
CA GLN A 113 -11.26 -8.86 6.36
C GLN A 113 -11.62 -7.88 5.25
N THR A 114 -10.87 -6.79 5.14
CA THR A 114 -11.10 -5.74 4.14
C THR A 114 -11.02 -6.25 2.71
N LEU A 115 -10.09 -7.17 2.42
CA LEU A 115 -9.83 -7.66 1.06
C LEU A 115 -10.65 -8.89 0.68
N SER A 116 -11.39 -9.46 1.63
CA SER A 116 -12.32 -10.58 1.40
C SER A 116 -13.76 -10.13 1.12
N GLU A 117 -14.04 -8.83 1.28
CA GLU A 117 -15.32 -8.17 0.93
C GLU A 117 -15.38 -7.78 -0.56
#